data_AF-A0A822Z9Q9-F1
#
_entry.id   AF-A0A822Z9Q9-F1
#
_cell.length_a   1.000
_cell.length_b   1.000
_cell.length_c   1.000
_cell.angle_alpha   90.00
_cell.angle_beta   90.00
_cell.angle_gamma   90.00
#
_symmetry.space_group_name_H-M   'P 1'
#
loop_
_entity.id
_entity.type
_entity.pdbx_description
1 polymer ?
#
loop_
_entity_poly.entity_id
_entity_poly.type
_entity_poly.pdbx_seq_one_letter_code
_entity_poly.pdbx_strand_id
1 'polypeptide(L)'
;MDPCPFVRLLVGNLALKIPVASKPSRCGVHPVSSPCFCKIKLKNFPQQTAIVPLIPPENQFPDGQQPHTLAASFHLSKADLEKLAGKSIFSWKPCLKIAIYTGRRGTTCGVNSGRLLGRVSVPLDLAGTESRASIFHSGWISVGKDAKGSSVQLHLNVRAEPDPRFVFQFDGEPECSPQVFQIQGNIRQPVFTCKFSFRNSGDRNQLSRLVFQSVTWGLLLSCDLFPF
;
A
#
# COMPACT_ATOMS: atom_id res chain seq x y z
N MET A 1 27.22 -9.20 1.84
CA MET A 1 25.79 -9.15 1.44
C MET A 1 25.53 -7.73 1.02
N ASP A 2 25.25 -7.54 -0.26
CA ASP A 2 24.92 -6.20 -0.73
C ASP A 2 23.44 -5.93 -0.43
N PRO A 3 23.10 -4.72 0.03
CA PRO A 3 21.70 -4.35 0.20
C PRO A 3 20.99 -4.48 -1.15
N CYS A 4 19.93 -5.27 -1.18
CA CYS A 4 19.07 -5.35 -2.34
C CYS A 4 18.24 -4.05 -2.42
N PRO A 5 18.19 -3.39 -3.59
CA PRO A 5 17.35 -2.22 -3.75
C PRO A 5 15.89 -2.66 -3.79
N PHE A 6 15.12 -2.25 -2.79
CA PHE A 6 13.66 -2.23 -2.85
C PHE A 6 13.18 -0.79 -2.82
N VAL A 7 11.95 -0.61 -3.30
CA VAL A 7 11.24 0.67 -3.26
C VAL A 7 9.91 0.46 -2.58
N ARG A 8 9.55 1.36 -1.68
CA ARG A 8 8.24 1.38 -1.04
C ARG A 8 7.39 2.48 -1.66
N LEU A 9 6.33 2.09 -2.37
CA LEU A 9 5.30 3.01 -2.87
C LEU A 9 4.22 3.21 -1.80
N LEU A 10 4.11 4.44 -1.32
CA LEU A 10 3.19 4.83 -0.26
C LEU A 10 2.05 5.67 -0.80
N VAL A 11 0.84 5.40 -0.32
CA VAL A 11 -0.36 6.20 -0.54
C VAL A 11 -0.89 6.62 0.81
N GLY A 12 -0.97 7.92 1.06
CA GLY A 12 -1.41 8.46 2.35
C GLY A 12 -2.23 9.72 2.21
N ASN A 13 -2.59 10.29 3.36
CA ASN A 13 -3.29 11.56 3.50
C ASN A 13 -4.59 11.62 2.67
N LEU A 14 -5.35 10.52 2.66
CA LEU A 14 -6.61 10.46 1.92
C LEU A 14 -7.65 11.39 2.56
N ALA A 15 -8.33 12.18 1.74
CA ALA A 15 -9.50 12.94 2.13
C ALA A 15 -10.42 13.19 0.94
N LEU A 16 -11.73 13.27 1.18
CA LEU A 16 -12.73 13.45 0.13
C LEU A 16 -13.54 14.72 0.38
N LYS A 17 -13.80 15.50 -0.67
CA LYS A 17 -14.81 16.57 -0.69
C LYS A 17 -15.88 16.18 -1.69
N ILE A 18 -17.13 16.11 -1.24
CA ILE A 18 -18.29 15.87 -2.10
C ILE A 18 -19.11 17.15 -2.11
N PRO A 19 -19.37 17.75 -3.28
CA PRO A 19 -20.22 18.93 -3.34
C PRO A 19 -21.65 18.59 -2.92
N VAL A 20 -22.23 19.42 -2.04
CA VAL A 20 -23.60 19.26 -1.57
C VAL A 20 -24.54 19.79 -2.65
N ALA A 21 -25.50 18.97 -3.09
CA ALA A 21 -26.54 19.43 -4.02
C ALA A 21 -27.47 20.41 -3.31
N SER A 22 -27.93 21.45 -4.02
CA SER A 22 -28.75 22.56 -3.50
C SER A 22 -30.20 22.18 -3.12
N LYS A 23 -30.52 20.89 -2.98
CA LYS A 23 -31.87 20.41 -2.59
C LYS A 23 -31.74 19.33 -1.52
N PRO A 24 -32.25 19.56 -0.28
CA PRO A 24 -32.26 18.53 0.74
C PRO A 24 -33.14 17.37 0.29
N SER A 25 -32.61 16.15 0.35
CA SER A 25 -33.44 14.95 0.27
C SER A 25 -34.40 14.94 1.46
N ARG A 26 -35.68 14.66 1.23
CA ARG A 26 -36.75 14.63 2.26
C ARG A 26 -36.58 13.53 3.33
N CYS A 27 -35.43 12.87 3.37
CA CYS A 27 -35.06 11.91 4.40
C CYS A 27 -33.97 12.58 5.22
N GLY A 28 -34.25 12.89 6.49
CA GLY A 28 -33.39 13.64 7.43
C GLY A 28 -32.08 12.96 7.83
N VAL A 29 -31.46 12.22 6.91
CA VAL A 29 -30.14 11.60 7.08
C VAL A 29 -29.14 12.52 6.39
N HIS A 30 -28.28 13.19 7.15
CA HIS A 30 -27.23 14.04 6.59
C HIS A 30 -26.43 13.26 5.53
N PRO A 31 -26.21 13.80 4.31
CA PRO A 31 -25.46 13.13 3.23
C PRO A 31 -23.99 12.81 3.58
N VAL A 32 -23.55 13.24 4.77
CA VAL A 32 -22.22 13.06 5.36
C VAL A 32 -22.11 11.74 6.17
N SER A 33 -23.21 11.02 6.44
CA SER A 33 -23.19 9.85 7.35
C SER A 33 -22.73 8.53 6.73
N SER A 34 -22.64 8.43 5.40
CA SER A 34 -22.24 7.19 4.74
C SER A 34 -20.71 7.07 4.66
N PRO A 35 -20.11 5.98 5.15
CA PRO A 35 -18.66 5.80 5.08
C PRO A 35 -18.20 5.79 3.62
N CYS A 36 -17.07 6.45 3.36
CA CYS A 36 -16.40 6.43 2.07
C CYS A 36 -15.15 5.55 2.15
N PHE A 37 -14.83 4.84 1.07
CA PHE A 37 -13.63 4.02 1.01
C PHE A 37 -13.02 4.01 -0.39
N CYS A 38 -11.71 3.82 -0.45
CA CYS A 38 -10.96 3.67 -1.69
C CYS A 38 -10.48 2.24 -1.87
N LYS A 39 -10.54 1.74 -3.10
CA LYS A 39 -9.81 0.56 -3.57
C LYS A 39 -8.59 1.04 -4.34
N ILE A 40 -7.40 0.71 -3.84
CA ILE A 40 -6.10 1.18 -4.34
C ILE A 40 -5.40 -0.01 -4.99
N LYS A 41 -5.06 0.11 -6.28
CA LYS A 41 -4.55 -0.99 -7.11
C LYS A 41 -3.31 -0.57 -7.88
N LEU A 42 -2.24 -1.35 -7.71
CA LEU A 42 -1.05 -1.35 -8.56
C LEU A 42 -1.02 -2.64 -9.39
N LYS A 43 -0.53 -2.57 -10.63
CA LYS A 43 -0.46 -3.73 -11.54
C LYS A 43 0.40 -4.82 -10.91
N ASN A 44 -0.07 -6.08 -10.94
CA ASN A 44 0.59 -7.26 -10.36
C ASN A 44 0.66 -7.31 -8.81
N PHE A 45 0.07 -6.35 -8.11
CA PHE A 45 0.01 -6.35 -6.65
C PHE A 45 -1.41 -6.56 -6.12
N PRO A 46 -1.57 -7.12 -4.91
CA PRO A 46 -2.85 -7.21 -4.23
C PRO A 46 -3.49 -5.82 -4.06
N GLN A 47 -4.79 -5.72 -4.34
CA GLN A 47 -5.53 -4.48 -4.13
C GLN A 47 -5.68 -4.21 -2.63
N GLN A 48 -5.40 -2.98 -2.21
CA GLN A 48 -5.57 -2.53 -0.83
C GLN A 48 -6.84 -1.67 -0.72
N THR A 49 -7.43 -1.61 0.48
CA THR A 49 -8.66 -0.84 0.72
C THR A 49 -8.50 -0.01 1.97
N ALA A 50 -8.82 1.27 1.89
CA ALA A 50 -8.72 2.22 2.98
C ALA A 50 -10.02 3.03 3.13
N ILE A 51 -10.36 3.36 4.38
CA ILE A 51 -11.44 4.31 4.67
C ILE A 51 -10.96 5.71 4.31
N VAL A 52 -11.86 6.54 3.78
CA VAL A 52 -11.54 7.92 3.40
C VAL A 52 -12.41 8.88 4.22
N PRO A 53 -11.81 9.79 4.98
CA PRO A 53 -12.55 10.82 5.70
C PRO A 53 -13.19 11.79 4.72
N LEU A 54 -14.46 12.12 4.95
CA LEU A 54 -15.20 13.15 4.23
C LEU A 54 -15.00 14.50 4.91
N ILE A 55 -14.66 15.52 4.14
CA ILE A 55 -14.40 16.87 4.63
C ILE A 55 -15.56 17.77 4.22
N PRO A 56 -16.17 18.49 5.18
CA PRO A 56 -17.18 19.49 4.88
C PRO A 56 -16.66 20.56 3.90
N PRO A 57 -17.52 21.10 3.01
CA PRO A 57 -17.12 22.10 2.02
C PRO A 57 -16.48 23.37 2.62
N GLU A 58 -16.84 23.74 3.86
CA GLU A 58 -16.39 24.97 4.54
C GLU A 58 -15.05 24.83 5.27
N ASN A 59 -14.56 23.61 5.49
CA ASN A 59 -13.30 23.42 6.20
C ASN A 59 -12.13 23.36 5.20
N GLN A 60 -11.39 24.45 5.09
CA GLN A 60 -9.99 24.40 4.69
C GLN A 60 -9.23 23.67 5.80
N PHE A 61 -8.42 22.67 5.43
CA PHE A 61 -7.44 22.15 6.38
C PHE A 61 -6.56 23.32 6.84
N PRO A 62 -6.26 23.48 8.14
CA PRO A 62 -5.10 24.27 8.51
C PRO A 62 -3.88 23.58 7.89
N ASP A 63 -3.25 24.27 6.96
CA ASP A 63 -2.00 23.84 6.32
C ASP A 63 -1.00 23.52 7.45
N GLY A 64 -0.58 22.26 7.57
CA GLY A 64 0.50 21.86 8.49
C GLY A 64 0.18 20.83 9.59
N GLN A 65 -1.07 20.41 9.80
CA GLN A 65 -1.41 19.37 10.80
C GLN A 65 -2.20 18.19 10.23
N GLN A 66 -1.80 17.66 9.06
CA GLN A 66 -2.32 16.36 8.62
C GLN A 66 -1.56 15.25 9.34
N PRO A 67 -2.22 14.36 10.11
CA PRO A 67 -1.63 13.09 10.48
C PRO A 67 -1.18 12.40 9.19
N HIS A 68 0.08 11.98 9.12
CA HIS A 68 0.59 11.17 8.01
C HIS A 68 -0.05 9.77 8.05
N THR A 69 -1.35 9.69 7.78
CA THR A 69 -2.09 8.43 7.79
C THR A 69 -1.80 7.69 6.50
N LEU A 70 -1.19 6.51 6.64
CA LEU A 70 -0.90 5.63 5.53
C LEU A 70 -2.16 4.82 5.16
N ALA A 71 -2.56 4.89 3.89
CA ALA A 71 -3.71 4.18 3.35
C ALA A 71 -3.33 2.90 2.59
N ALA A 72 -2.18 2.90 1.92
CA ALA A 72 -1.64 1.71 1.26
C ALA A 72 -0.11 1.77 1.15
N SER A 73 0.52 0.59 1.14
CA SER A 73 1.97 0.43 0.91
C SER A 73 2.22 -0.74 -0.03
N PHE A 74 2.96 -0.50 -1.11
CA PHE A 74 3.42 -1.56 -2.02
C PHE A 74 4.94 -1.64 -1.94
N HIS A 75 5.45 -2.84 -1.75
CA HIS A 75 6.89 -3.10 -1.73
C HIS A 75 7.29 -3.64 -3.09
N LEU A 76 8.18 -2.94 -3.77
CA LEU A 76 8.63 -3.23 -5.12
C LEU A 76 10.04 -3.78 -5.03
N SER A 77 10.24 -5.03 -5.43
CA SER A 77 11.58 -5.57 -5.67
C SER A 77 12.16 -5.02 -6.97
N LYS A 78 13.46 -5.19 -7.18
CA LYS A 78 14.11 -4.90 -8.46
C LYS A 78 13.38 -5.53 -9.65
N ALA A 79 12.99 -6.80 -9.54
CA ALA A 79 12.25 -7.50 -10.59
C ALA A 79 10.85 -6.89 -10.82
N ASP A 80 10.19 -6.36 -9.79
CA ASP A 80 8.91 -5.67 -9.94
C ASP A 80 9.07 -4.32 -10.63
N LEU A 81 10.13 -3.58 -10.31
CA LEU A 81 10.47 -2.32 -10.99
C LEU A 81 10.72 -2.57 -12.48
N GLU A 82 11.50 -3.59 -12.82
CA GLU A 82 11.75 -4.00 -14.20
C GLU A 82 10.46 -4.42 -14.92
N LYS A 83 9.58 -5.20 -14.27
CA LYS A 83 8.26 -5.59 -14.82
C LYS A 83 7.31 -4.41 -15.00
N LEU A 84 7.37 -3.41 -14.12
CA LEU A 84 6.56 -2.19 -14.20
C LEU A 84 7.10 -1.22 -15.25
N ALA A 85 8.42 -1.20 -15.45
CA ALA A 85 9.10 -0.43 -16.50
C ALA A 85 9.06 -1.12 -17.88
N GLY A 86 8.75 -2.42 -17.92
CA GLY A 86 8.75 -3.25 -19.12
C GLY A 86 8.00 -2.61 -20.29
N LYS A 87 8.73 -2.41 -21.38
CA LYS A 87 8.28 -1.78 -22.63
C LYS A 87 7.14 -2.60 -23.26
N SER A 88 5.90 -2.24 -22.96
CA SER A 88 4.80 -2.61 -23.84
C SER A 88 4.90 -1.77 -25.12
N ILE A 89 4.56 -2.36 -26.26
CA ILE A 89 4.54 -1.72 -27.60
C ILE A 89 3.73 -0.41 -27.59
N PHE A 90 2.82 -0.26 -26.62
CA PHE A 90 2.18 0.98 -26.24
C PHE A 90 2.83 1.49 -24.94
N SER A 91 3.66 2.53 -25.01
CA SER A 91 4.49 3.08 -23.92
C SER A 91 3.67 3.71 -22.77
N TRP A 92 2.86 2.92 -22.08
CA TRP A 92 2.07 3.42 -20.97
C TRP A 92 2.88 3.33 -19.67
N LYS A 93 3.23 4.48 -19.09
CA LYS A 93 3.87 4.57 -17.76
C LYS A 93 3.04 3.78 -16.73
N PRO A 94 3.64 3.07 -15.77
CA PRO A 94 2.87 2.39 -14.74
C PRO A 94 1.95 3.38 -14.03
N CYS A 95 0.72 2.98 -13.73
CA CYS A 95 -0.25 3.84 -13.03
C CYS A 95 -0.76 3.16 -11.76
N LEU A 96 -0.83 3.94 -10.69
CA LEU A 96 -1.62 3.62 -9.53
C LEU A 96 -3.10 3.95 -9.82
N LYS A 97 -3.99 2.97 -9.68
CA LYS A 97 -5.43 3.13 -9.92
C LYS A 97 -6.18 3.17 -8.59
N ILE A 98 -7.01 4.19 -8.41
CA ILE A 98 -7.78 4.40 -7.19
C ILE A 98 -9.25 4.52 -7.59
N ALA A 99 -10.09 3.65 -7.04
CA ALA A 99 -11.54 3.71 -7.21
C ALA A 99 -12.20 4.12 -5.88
N ILE A 100 -13.06 5.13 -5.92
CA ILE A 100 -13.64 5.77 -4.74
C ILE A 100 -15.10 5.35 -4.63
N TYR A 101 -15.52 4.92 -3.45
CA TYR A 101 -16.87 4.44 -3.18
C TYR A 101 -17.49 5.15 -1.99
N THR A 102 -18.80 5.28 -2.02
CA THR A 102 -19.63 5.65 -0.86
C THR A 102 -20.52 4.47 -0.46
N GLY A 103 -20.81 4.36 0.84
CA GLY A 103 -21.63 3.28 1.41
C GLY A 103 -20.81 2.17 2.06
N ARG A 104 -21.50 1.09 2.46
CA ARG A 104 -20.87 0.01 3.25
C ARG A 104 -19.90 -0.81 2.39
N ARG A 105 -18.78 -1.20 2.99
CA ARG A 105 -17.84 -2.17 2.40
C ARG A 105 -18.43 -3.57 2.52
N GLY A 106 -18.48 -4.30 1.41
CA GLY A 106 -18.88 -5.71 1.39
C GLY A 106 -19.92 -6.02 0.31
N THR A 107 -20.44 -7.23 0.38
CA THR A 107 -21.54 -7.71 -0.46
C THR A 107 -22.67 -8.19 0.43
N THR A 108 -23.91 -7.81 0.14
CA THR A 108 -25.09 -8.38 0.78
C THR A 108 -25.85 -9.15 -0.29
N CYS A 109 -26.09 -10.44 -0.06
CA CYS A 109 -26.79 -11.31 -1.02
C CYS A 109 -26.16 -11.30 -2.44
N GLY A 110 -24.83 -11.22 -2.53
CA GLY A 110 -24.11 -11.18 -3.82
C GLY A 110 -24.05 -9.80 -4.51
N VAL A 111 -24.70 -8.76 -3.95
CA VAL A 111 -24.68 -7.39 -4.49
C VAL A 111 -23.68 -6.53 -3.73
N ASN A 112 -22.81 -5.81 -4.44
CA ASN A 112 -21.87 -4.85 -3.84
C ASN A 112 -22.63 -3.75 -3.09
N SER A 113 -22.33 -3.56 -1.80
CA SER A 113 -23.03 -2.60 -0.93
C SER A 113 -22.57 -1.14 -1.08
N GLY A 114 -21.55 -0.87 -1.91
CA GLY A 114 -20.98 0.46 -2.13
C GLY A 114 -21.16 0.98 -3.55
N ARG A 115 -21.53 2.26 -3.70
CA ARG A 115 -21.68 2.96 -4.98
C ARG A 115 -20.37 3.60 -5.40
N LEU A 116 -19.93 3.37 -6.64
CA LEU A 116 -18.74 4.02 -7.22
C LEU A 116 -19.01 5.52 -7.44
N LEU A 117 -18.17 6.37 -6.85
CA LEU A 117 -18.15 7.82 -7.07
C LEU A 117 -17.27 8.20 -8.27
N GLY A 118 -16.14 7.51 -8.44
CA GLY A 118 -15.27 7.73 -9.59
C GLY A 118 -13.92 7.03 -9.46
N ARG A 119 -13.04 7.29 -10.43
CA ARG A 119 -11.71 6.69 -10.52
C ARG A 119 -10.66 7.77 -10.76
N VAL A 120 -9.51 7.58 -10.15
CA VAL A 120 -8.30 8.39 -10.35
C VAL A 120 -7.17 7.46 -10.79
N SER A 121 -6.34 7.92 -11.71
CA SER A 121 -5.10 7.23 -12.09
C SER A 121 -3.93 8.18 -11.89
N VAL A 122 -2.94 7.78 -11.11
CA VAL A 122 -1.71 8.54 -10.88
C VAL A 122 -0.58 7.86 -11.65
N PRO A 123 0.00 8.51 -12.68
CA PRO A 123 1.19 8.01 -13.36
C PRO A 123 2.37 7.92 -12.40
N LEU A 124 3.15 6.85 -12.49
CA LEU A 124 4.31 6.60 -11.67
C LEU A 124 5.56 6.63 -12.57
N ASP A 125 6.49 7.51 -12.26
CA ASP A 125 7.83 7.52 -12.86
C ASP A 125 8.82 6.86 -11.90
N LEU A 126 8.97 5.55 -12.01
CA LEU A 126 9.77 4.76 -11.08
C LEU A 126 11.29 4.87 -11.37
N ALA A 127 11.69 5.68 -12.35
CA ALA A 127 13.10 5.86 -12.67
C ALA A 127 13.84 6.55 -11.49
N GLY A 128 14.90 5.90 -10.99
CA GLY A 128 15.74 6.44 -9.92
C GLY A 128 15.11 6.41 -8.52
N THR A 129 13.94 5.79 -8.32
CA THR A 129 13.33 5.69 -6.98
C THR A 129 14.10 4.77 -6.03
N GLU A 130 15.01 3.95 -6.56
CA GLU A 130 15.92 3.10 -5.77
C GLU A 130 16.99 3.92 -5.04
N SER A 131 17.33 5.12 -5.52
CA SER A 131 18.38 5.96 -4.94
C SER A 131 17.86 7.18 -4.18
N ARG A 132 16.64 7.64 -4.47
CA ARG A 132 16.02 8.79 -3.81
C ARG A 132 14.52 8.68 -3.69
N ALA A 133 13.97 9.32 -2.67
CA ALA A 133 12.54 9.49 -2.55
C ALA A 133 11.99 10.36 -3.71
N SER A 134 10.78 10.04 -4.16
CA SER A 134 10.09 10.74 -5.25
C SER A 134 8.61 10.90 -4.93
N ILE A 135 8.05 12.10 -5.15
CA ILE A 135 6.63 12.38 -4.97
C ILE A 135 5.97 12.40 -6.34
N PHE A 136 4.96 11.55 -6.54
CA PHE A 136 4.20 11.48 -7.80
C PHE A 136 2.99 12.42 -7.79
N HIS A 137 2.39 12.59 -6.62
CA HIS A 137 1.26 13.49 -6.43
C HIS A 137 1.15 13.90 -4.97
N SER A 138 0.83 15.17 -4.71
CA SER A 138 0.50 15.66 -3.38
C SER A 138 -0.53 16.77 -3.49
N GLY A 139 -1.76 16.51 -3.07
CA GLY A 139 -2.84 17.50 -3.10
C GLY A 139 -4.15 16.94 -3.63
N TRP A 140 -5.03 17.85 -4.06
CA TRP A 140 -6.39 17.54 -4.52
C TRP A 140 -6.43 17.13 -6.00
N ILE A 141 -7.24 16.12 -6.32
CA ILE A 141 -7.58 15.68 -7.68
C ILE A 141 -9.10 15.67 -7.85
N SER A 142 -9.61 16.28 -8.92
CA SER A 142 -11.04 16.19 -9.27
C SER A 142 -11.41 14.80 -9.78
N VAL A 143 -12.53 14.29 -9.29
CA VAL A 143 -13.07 12.94 -9.50
C VAL A 143 -14.40 13.08 -10.23
N GLY A 144 -14.35 12.95 -11.55
CA GLY A 144 -15.52 13.11 -12.43
C GLY A 144 -15.95 14.57 -12.63
N LYS A 145 -16.72 14.81 -13.70
CA LYS A 145 -17.44 16.06 -13.95
C LYS A 145 -18.93 15.72 -13.95
N ASP A 146 -19.73 16.43 -13.16
CA ASP A 146 -21.17 16.47 -13.40
C ASP A 146 -21.48 17.52 -14.50
N ALA A 147 -22.69 17.47 -15.06
CA ALA A 147 -23.15 18.42 -16.07
C ALA A 147 -23.31 19.87 -15.54
N LYS A 148 -23.12 20.09 -14.23
CA LYS A 148 -23.28 21.37 -13.53
C LYS A 148 -21.95 21.97 -13.05
N GLY A 149 -20.81 21.38 -13.42
CA GLY A 149 -19.47 21.86 -13.06
C GLY A 149 -19.01 21.54 -11.63
N SER A 150 -19.79 20.76 -10.88
CA SER A 150 -19.48 20.34 -9.51
C SER A 150 -18.78 18.98 -9.51
N SER A 151 -17.51 18.94 -9.08
CA SER A 151 -16.72 17.71 -9.03
C SER A 151 -16.45 17.26 -7.60
N VAL A 152 -16.56 15.96 -7.34
CA VAL A 152 -15.97 15.34 -6.14
C VAL A 152 -14.45 15.57 -6.19
N GLN A 153 -13.79 15.85 -5.06
CA GLN A 153 -12.33 16.00 -5.02
C GLN A 153 -11.72 15.02 -4.03
N LEU A 154 -10.63 14.37 -4.42
CA LEU A 154 -9.83 13.48 -3.60
C LEU A 154 -8.48 14.12 -3.31
N HIS A 155 -8.16 14.35 -2.04
CA HIS A 155 -6.81 14.63 -1.58
C HIS A 155 -6.05 13.33 -1.34
N LEU A 156 -4.79 13.28 -1.75
CA LEU A 156 -3.88 12.18 -1.46
C LEU A 156 -2.42 12.61 -1.61
N ASN A 157 -1.53 11.87 -0.96
CA ASN A 157 -0.09 11.89 -1.19
C ASN A 157 0.33 10.52 -1.75
N VAL A 158 1.02 10.52 -2.90
CA VAL A 158 1.58 9.32 -3.53
C VAL A 158 3.06 9.54 -3.70
N ARG A 159 3.88 8.72 -3.04
CA ARG A 159 5.33 8.82 -3.07
C ARG A 159 6.01 7.46 -3.09
N ALA A 160 7.20 7.39 -3.65
CA ALA A 160 8.11 6.26 -3.53
C ALA A 160 9.32 6.65 -2.69
N GLU A 161 9.84 5.70 -1.91
CA GLU A 161 11.07 5.87 -1.14
C GLU A 161 11.95 4.62 -1.23
N PRO A 162 13.29 4.77 -1.25
CA PRO A 162 14.22 3.65 -1.11
C PRO A 162 13.96 2.86 0.17
N ASP A 163 13.98 1.54 0.07
CA ASP A 163 13.77 0.59 1.17
C ASP A 163 14.87 -0.49 1.08
N PRO A 164 16.15 -0.16 1.28
CA PRO A 164 17.24 -1.12 1.14
C PRO A 164 17.10 -2.26 2.15
N ARG A 165 17.16 -3.51 1.68
CA ARG A 165 17.00 -4.69 2.53
C ARG A 165 18.13 -5.67 2.33
N PHE A 166 18.58 -6.29 3.40
CA PHE A 166 19.45 -7.46 3.33
C PHE A 166 18.58 -8.69 3.06
N VAL A 167 18.85 -9.39 1.97
CA VAL A 167 18.17 -10.64 1.61
C VAL A 167 19.16 -11.78 1.79
N PHE A 168 18.76 -12.76 2.58
CA PHE A 168 19.53 -13.97 2.82
C PHE A 168 18.97 -15.06 1.93
N GLN A 169 19.72 -15.43 0.89
CA GLN A 169 19.37 -16.53 -0.01
C GLN A 169 20.31 -17.70 0.26
N PHE A 170 19.74 -18.90 0.35
CA PHE A 170 20.47 -20.14 0.56
C PHE A 170 20.31 -21.01 -0.71
N ASP A 171 21.40 -21.62 -1.19
CA ASP A 171 21.42 -22.46 -2.41
C ASP A 171 20.93 -23.90 -2.18
N GLY A 172 20.36 -24.18 -1.00
CA GLY A 172 19.83 -25.49 -0.61
C GLY A 172 19.00 -25.38 0.66
N GLU A 173 18.52 -26.52 1.19
CA GLU A 173 17.90 -26.52 2.52
C GLU A 173 18.96 -26.13 3.56
N PRO A 174 18.67 -25.13 4.43
CA PRO A 174 19.61 -24.74 5.46
C PRO A 174 19.76 -25.89 6.47
N GLU A 175 20.97 -26.44 6.58
CA GLU A 175 21.25 -27.60 7.46
C GLU A 175 21.20 -27.26 8.96
N CYS A 176 21.12 -25.98 9.32
CA CYS A 176 21.02 -25.48 10.71
C CYS A 176 20.24 -24.16 10.75
N SER A 177 19.70 -23.80 11.91
CA SER A 177 19.14 -22.48 12.19
C SER A 177 20.29 -21.44 12.25
N PRO A 178 20.55 -20.63 11.22
CA PRO A 178 21.74 -19.78 11.17
C PRO A 178 21.60 -18.65 12.17
N GLN A 179 22.70 -18.37 12.86
CA GLN A 179 22.86 -17.18 13.68
C GLN A 179 23.56 -16.09 12.85
N VAL A 180 22.94 -14.92 12.78
CA VAL A 180 23.50 -13.78 12.08
C VAL A 180 24.25 -12.90 13.08
N PHE A 181 25.53 -12.68 12.82
CA PHE A 181 26.39 -11.81 13.61
C PHE A 181 26.66 -10.49 12.88
N GLN A 182 26.57 -9.38 13.61
CA GLN A 182 27.13 -8.10 13.21
C GLN A 182 28.61 -8.09 13.60
N ILE A 183 29.47 -7.78 12.63
CA ILE A 183 30.92 -7.73 12.82
C ILE A 183 31.37 -6.28 12.69
N GLN A 184 32.01 -5.75 13.74
CA GLN A 184 32.63 -4.42 13.75
C GLN A 184 34.07 -4.53 14.28
N GLY A 185 35.04 -4.60 13.35
CA GLY A 185 36.42 -4.94 13.69
C GLY A 185 36.50 -6.36 14.28
N ASN A 186 37.00 -6.46 15.52
CA ASN A 186 37.10 -7.73 16.25
C ASN A 186 35.84 -8.10 17.05
N ILE A 187 34.84 -7.22 17.11
CA ILE A 187 33.59 -7.45 17.84
C ILE A 187 32.63 -8.24 16.97
N ARG A 188 32.11 -9.35 17.49
CA ARG A 188 31.07 -10.19 16.85
C ARG A 188 29.84 -10.22 17.76
N GLN A 189 28.78 -9.53 17.37
CA GLN A 189 27.53 -9.44 18.13
C GLN A 189 26.43 -10.24 17.44
N PRO A 190 25.77 -11.20 18.12
CA PRO A 190 24.62 -11.89 17.55
C PRO A 190 23.44 -10.91 17.42
N VAL A 191 22.87 -10.79 16.23
CA VAL A 191 21.76 -9.85 15.95
C VAL A 191 20.41 -10.58 15.97
N PHE A 192 20.36 -11.75 15.32
CA PHE A 192 19.18 -12.62 15.32
C PHE A 192 19.55 -14.04 14.92
N THR A 193 18.68 -14.98 15.27
CA THR A 193 18.74 -16.37 14.80
C THR A 193 17.54 -16.65 13.92
N CYS A 194 17.73 -17.29 12.77
CA CYS A 194 16.62 -17.82 11.97
C CYS A 194 16.34 -19.24 12.41
N LYS A 195 15.20 -19.50 13.05
CA LYS A 195 14.79 -20.87 13.38
C LYS A 195 14.05 -21.49 12.21
N PHE A 196 14.73 -22.39 11.48
CA PHE A 196 14.07 -23.18 10.45
C PHE A 196 13.39 -24.39 11.10
N SER A 197 12.10 -24.60 10.81
CA SER A 197 11.32 -25.72 11.34
C SER A 197 10.63 -26.47 10.20
N PHE A 198 10.74 -27.79 10.22
CA PHE A 198 10.04 -28.67 9.29
C PHE A 198 8.62 -28.91 9.81
N ARG A 199 7.61 -28.34 9.16
CA ARG A 199 6.23 -28.75 9.40
C ARG A 199 5.94 -29.97 8.54
N ASN A 200 5.86 -31.14 9.19
CA ASN A 200 5.37 -32.35 8.54
C ASN A 200 3.92 -32.11 8.10
N SER A 201 3.55 -32.51 6.88
CA SER A 201 2.33 -32.08 6.16
C SER A 201 0.98 -32.53 6.79
N GLY A 202 0.98 -33.04 8.02
CA GLY A 202 -0.20 -33.63 8.68
C GLY A 202 -0.96 -32.72 9.63
N ASP A 203 -0.41 -31.61 10.12
CA ASP A 203 -1.02 -30.87 11.24
C ASP A 203 -1.75 -29.59 10.79
N ARG A 204 -3.05 -29.76 10.52
CA ARG A 204 -4.02 -28.66 10.33
C ARG A 204 -4.33 -28.04 11.70
N ASN A 205 -3.56 -27.05 12.10
CA ASN A 205 -4.00 -25.83 12.77
C ASN A 205 -2.78 -25.08 13.30
N GLN A 206 -2.72 -23.77 13.06
CA GLN A 206 -2.12 -22.71 13.89
C GLN A 206 -1.70 -21.56 12.96
N LEU A 207 -2.50 -20.50 12.98
CA LEU A 207 -2.27 -19.21 12.34
C LEU A 207 -0.99 -18.57 12.89
N SER A 208 -0.01 -18.34 12.03
CA SER A 208 1.06 -17.36 12.28
C SER A 208 1.21 -16.51 11.03
N ARG A 209 0.66 -15.29 11.08
CA ARG A 209 0.80 -14.26 10.06
C ARG A 209 2.15 -13.57 10.28
N LEU A 210 3.14 -13.85 9.44
CA LEU A 210 4.21 -12.92 9.09
C LEU A 210 4.47 -13.06 7.60
N VAL A 211 4.24 -11.97 6.86
CA VAL A 211 4.32 -11.93 5.41
C VAL A 211 5.75 -11.56 5.01
N PHE A 212 6.48 -12.50 4.42
CA PHE A 212 7.45 -12.23 3.38
C PHE A 212 7.19 -13.24 2.26
N GLN A 213 6.63 -12.77 1.14
CA GLN A 213 6.35 -13.60 -0.03
C GLN A 213 7.56 -13.63 -0.96
N SER A 214 8.14 -14.81 -1.12
CA SER A 214 8.44 -15.43 -2.42
C SER A 214 8.39 -16.94 -2.21
N VAL A 215 7.39 -17.59 -2.79
CA VAL A 215 7.13 -19.05 -2.73
C VAL A 215 8.30 -19.78 -3.40
N THR A 216 9.04 -20.66 -2.72
CA THR A 216 8.72 -22.09 -2.53
C THR A 216 9.28 -22.61 -1.20
N TRP A 217 8.53 -23.53 -0.58
CA TRP A 217 8.68 -24.10 0.77
C TRP A 217 8.21 -23.21 1.91
N GLY A 218 7.19 -23.69 2.64
CA GLY A 218 6.58 -22.98 3.76
C GLY A 218 7.50 -22.96 4.98
N LEU A 219 8.44 -22.01 5.00
CA LEU A 219 9.30 -21.74 6.14
C LEU A 219 8.69 -20.61 6.97
N LEU A 220 8.32 -20.94 8.21
CA LEU A 220 7.89 -19.96 9.20
C LEU A 220 9.14 -19.39 9.87
N LEU A 221 9.64 -18.27 9.36
CA LEU A 221 10.75 -17.53 9.97
C LEU A 221 10.26 -16.84 11.24
N SER A 222 10.63 -17.36 12.41
CA SER A 222 10.66 -16.59 13.66
C SER A 222 12.07 -16.04 13.82
N CYS A 223 12.21 -14.72 13.91
CA CYS A 223 13.46 -14.06 14.24
C CYS A 223 13.36 -13.60 15.69
N ASP A 224 14.11 -14.24 16.58
CA ASP A 224 14.27 -13.75 17.95
C ASP A 224 15.42 -12.73 17.93
N LEU A 225 15.10 -11.48 18.25
CA LEU A 225 16.09 -10.41 18.41
C LEU A 225 16.75 -10.57 19.78
N PHE A 226 18.08 -10.61 19.84
CA PHE A 226 18.75 -10.62 21.13
C PHE A 226 18.62 -9.23 21.79
N PRO A 227 18.16 -9.14 23.05
CA PRO A 227 18.12 -7.87 23.76
C PRO A 227 19.54 -7.37 24.05
N PHE A 228 19.71 -6.04 23.99
CA PHE A 228 20.93 -5.34 24.38
C PHE A 228 21.15 -5.36 25.89
#